data_AF-A0AAW0M9I9-F1
#
_entry.id   AF-A0AAW0M9I9-F1
#
_cell.length_a   1.000
_cell.length_b   1.000
_cell.length_c   1.000
_cell.angle_alpha   90.00
_cell.angle_beta   90.00
_cell.angle_gamma   90.00
#
_symmetry.space_group_name_H-M   'P 1'
#
loop_
_entity.id
_entity.type
_entity.pdbx_description
1 polymer ?
#
loop_
_entity_poly.entity_id
_entity_poly.type
_entity_poly.pdbx_seq_one_letter_code
_entity_poly.pdbx_strand_id
1 'polypeptide(L)'
;MVNKAWRIIPRPLLETVLNNHAQHHRVPQPLILHGPRGVGKTTLILERLLGEWNKGPHLTGYIDFAESIEDHHPQFNKSFPWASWSNCPPPTLSSCRTKLEHTLESMVEKGVKLGTISSRQIFTTLSKWHGLNTALRRVIQSNNAASKSAVVDKASPSVLWDRAVFALSARCNAQEIDGVLGLSEKWKGLSIEEASYFREAFLSLRLAKEVITVQHGWRANAIAHLNRTGGFSRSLAHSCTDWPCLLLELLSQAAEIDHFQPKLVINNIDVLRNATLNDDSSVSASMYHDSLIWRMIALGANERCLPIILVTSDRVMGDKGSTFEDIVDAYLAYLQITVVNPAMDNALELLKKFAVDARNGKISKDKLRFGAPWRHPPKTDDPTQCMEWAKLQLMDFVQCLVNTEFGVNYLADCSLEIFDDPSAVALVE
;
A
#
# COMPACT_ATOMS: atom_id res chain seq x y z
N MET A 1 -15.23 26.15 6.43
CA MET A 1 -14.73 25.09 7.35
C MET A 1 -15.89 24.63 8.24
N VAL A 2 -16.41 23.42 8.04
CA VAL A 2 -17.48 22.88 8.90
C VAL A 2 -16.83 22.11 10.05
N ASN A 3 -16.95 22.63 11.27
CA ASN A 3 -16.59 21.98 12.54
C ASN A 3 -17.49 20.75 12.76
N LYS A 4 -17.26 19.67 12.02
CA LYS A 4 -17.88 18.39 12.33
C LYS A 4 -17.12 17.80 13.51
N ALA A 5 -17.79 17.71 14.66
CA ALA A 5 -17.19 17.10 15.85
C ALA A 5 -16.70 15.69 15.52
N TRP A 6 -15.50 15.34 16.01
CA TRP A 6 -14.98 13.99 15.86
C TRP A 6 -15.97 12.99 16.47
N ARG A 7 -16.36 11.98 15.69
CA ARG A 7 -17.21 10.91 16.19
C ARG A 7 -16.41 10.09 17.19
N ILE A 8 -16.93 9.95 18.40
CA ILE A 8 -16.36 9.05 19.40
C ILE A 8 -16.71 7.62 18.96
N ILE A 9 -15.69 6.88 18.53
CA ILE A 9 -15.84 5.47 18.15
C ILE A 9 -15.55 4.63 19.40
N PRO A 10 -16.47 3.73 19.81
CA PRO A 10 -16.21 2.83 20.92
C PRO A 10 -14.96 1.98 20.67
N ARG A 11 -14.06 1.92 21.65
CA ARG A 11 -12.82 1.14 21.55
C ARG A 11 -13.05 -0.32 21.13
N PRO A 12 -14.03 -1.08 21.69
CA PRO A 12 -14.24 -2.47 21.28
C PRO A 12 -14.57 -2.62 19.80
N LEU A 13 -15.31 -1.67 19.22
CA LEU A 13 -15.63 -1.65 17.79
C LEU A 13 -14.35 -1.44 16.96
N LEU A 14 -13.50 -0.49 17.37
CA LEU A 14 -12.24 -0.22 16.70
C LEU A 14 -11.27 -1.42 16.78
N GLU A 15 -11.14 -2.04 17.96
CA GLU A 15 -10.37 -3.27 18.17
C GLU A 15 -10.91 -4.41 17.27
N THR A 16 -12.23 -4.55 17.17
CA THR A 16 -12.87 -5.56 16.31
C THR A 16 -12.55 -5.34 14.83
N VAL A 17 -12.68 -4.11 14.32
CA VAL A 17 -12.37 -3.79 12.91
C VAL A 17 -10.89 -4.03 12.60
N LEU A 18 -9.99 -3.58 13.48
CA LEU A 18 -8.55 -3.77 13.31
C LEU A 18 -8.17 -5.26 13.36
N ASN A 19 -8.72 -6.01 14.31
CA ASN A 19 -8.47 -7.46 14.40
C ASN A 19 -9.04 -8.22 13.22
N ASN A 20 -10.27 -7.91 12.79
CA ASN A 20 -10.85 -8.54 11.61
C ASN A 20 -9.96 -8.28 10.40
N HIS A 21 -9.53 -7.04 10.17
CA HIS A 21 -8.61 -6.73 9.07
C HIS A 21 -7.28 -7.50 9.17
N ALA A 22 -6.68 -7.53 10.37
CA ALA A 22 -5.40 -8.18 10.61
C ALA A 22 -5.46 -9.72 10.56
N GLN A 23 -6.60 -10.34 10.85
CA GLN A 23 -6.76 -11.80 10.83
C GLN A 23 -6.87 -12.37 9.42
N HIS A 24 -7.23 -11.57 8.42
CA HIS A 24 -7.20 -12.02 7.04
C HIS A 24 -5.75 -12.18 6.57
N HIS A 25 -5.44 -13.28 5.89
CA HIS A 25 -4.12 -13.48 5.29
C HIS A 25 -3.91 -12.57 4.06
N ARG A 26 -5.00 -12.22 3.35
CA ARG A 26 -5.01 -11.23 2.26
C ARG A 26 -6.28 -10.38 2.30
N VAL A 27 -6.15 -9.11 1.93
CA VAL A 27 -7.20 -8.09 1.96
C VAL A 27 -7.25 -7.32 0.63
N PRO A 28 -8.44 -6.83 0.22
CA PRO A 28 -8.58 -6.10 -1.04
C PRO A 28 -8.07 -4.65 -0.97
N GLN A 29 -7.85 -4.09 0.21
CA GLN A 29 -7.41 -2.71 0.36
C GLN A 29 -6.69 -2.49 1.71
N PRO A 30 -5.74 -1.55 1.78
CA PRO A 30 -5.19 -1.07 3.05
C PRO A 30 -6.25 -0.40 3.93
N LEU A 31 -6.07 -0.46 5.23
CA LEU A 31 -6.90 0.24 6.21
C LEU A 31 -6.22 1.52 6.69
N ILE A 32 -6.95 2.64 6.72
CA ILE A 32 -6.44 3.92 7.24
C ILE A 32 -7.03 4.17 8.64
N LEU A 33 -6.17 4.23 9.65
CA LEU A 33 -6.52 4.64 11.00
C LEU A 33 -6.22 6.13 11.20
N HIS A 34 -7.22 6.96 10.97
CA HIS A 34 -7.13 8.42 11.10
C HIS A 34 -7.86 8.93 12.34
N GLY A 35 -7.25 9.88 13.03
CA GLY A 35 -7.85 10.58 14.15
C GLY A 35 -6.90 11.63 14.71
N PRO A 36 -7.36 12.54 15.59
CA PRO A 36 -6.51 13.59 16.13
C PRO A 36 -5.34 13.03 16.94
N ARG A 37 -4.32 13.86 17.16
CA ARG A 37 -3.18 13.53 18.04
C ARG A 37 -3.67 13.33 19.48
N GLY A 38 -3.02 12.44 20.22
CA GLY A 38 -3.35 12.17 21.63
C GLY A 38 -4.56 11.24 21.87
N VAL A 39 -5.31 10.82 20.84
CA VAL A 39 -6.46 9.90 21.03
C VAL A 39 -6.09 8.43 21.27
N GLY A 40 -4.81 8.12 21.41
CA GLY A 40 -4.33 6.78 21.74
C GLY A 40 -4.26 5.78 20.59
N LYS A 41 -4.20 6.22 19.32
CA LYS A 41 -4.08 5.32 18.14
C LYS A 41 -2.85 4.42 18.22
N THR A 42 -1.67 5.01 18.43
CA THR A 42 -0.40 4.28 18.53
C THR A 42 -0.36 3.41 19.77
N THR A 43 -0.86 3.91 20.91
CA THR A 43 -0.97 3.13 22.15
C THR A 43 -1.87 1.90 21.98
N LEU A 44 -3.00 2.04 21.28
CA LEU A 44 -3.89 0.92 20.98
C LEU A 44 -3.17 -0.16 20.18
N ILE A 45 -2.42 0.24 19.15
CA ILE A 45 -1.68 -0.69 18.31
C ILE A 45 -0.57 -1.37 19.11
N LEU A 46 0.33 -0.60 19.72
CA LEU A 46 1.54 -1.13 20.36
C LEU A 46 1.23 -1.95 21.62
N GLU A 47 0.40 -1.44 22.52
CA GLU A 47 0.20 -2.04 23.84
C GLU A 47 -0.87 -3.13 23.87
N ARG A 48 -1.76 -3.16 22.88
CA ARG A 48 -2.90 -4.10 22.89
C ARG A 48 -2.95 -5.06 21.72
N LEU A 49 -2.69 -4.58 20.50
CA LEU A 49 -2.90 -5.37 19.29
C LEU A 49 -1.61 -6.07 18.85
N LEU A 50 -0.48 -5.38 18.92
CA LEU A 50 0.80 -5.85 18.39
C LEU A 50 1.28 -7.15 19.08
N GLY A 51 1.01 -7.29 20.38
CA GLY A 51 1.32 -8.51 21.12
C GLY A 51 0.62 -9.75 20.53
N GLU A 52 -0.69 -9.67 20.30
CA GLU A 52 -1.46 -10.77 19.69
C GLU A 52 -1.11 -10.97 18.21
N TRP A 53 -0.88 -9.88 17.48
CA TRP A 53 -0.53 -9.88 16.05
C TRP A 53 0.88 -10.45 15.75
N ASN A 54 1.65 -10.80 16.77
CA ASN A 54 2.93 -11.51 16.67
C ASN A 54 2.89 -12.92 17.28
N LYS A 55 1.71 -13.43 17.66
CA LYS A 55 1.54 -14.82 18.13
C LYS A 55 1.15 -15.75 17.00
N GLY A 56 1.60 -17.00 17.08
CA GLY A 56 1.26 -18.05 16.13
C GLY A 56 1.82 -17.79 14.72
N PRO A 57 1.07 -18.07 13.64
CA PRO A 57 1.51 -17.87 12.25
C PRO A 57 1.58 -16.37 11.86
N HIS A 58 1.14 -15.47 12.73
CA HIS A 58 1.09 -14.05 12.47
C HIS A 58 2.45 -13.39 12.65
N LEU A 59 2.82 -12.53 11.68
CA LEU A 59 4.03 -11.73 11.72
C LEU A 59 3.68 -10.28 11.43
N THR A 60 3.99 -9.36 12.35
CA THR A 60 3.77 -7.93 12.13
C THR A 60 5.07 -7.18 11.88
N GLY A 61 5.15 -6.49 10.74
CA GLY A 61 6.10 -5.41 10.55
C GLY A 61 5.52 -4.11 11.09
N TYR A 62 6.19 -3.48 12.05
CA TYR A 62 5.81 -2.16 12.56
C TYR A 62 6.86 -1.14 12.17
N ILE A 63 6.42 -0.05 11.54
CA ILE A 63 7.28 1.05 11.12
C ILE A 63 6.71 2.33 11.72
N ASP A 64 7.56 3.13 12.35
CA ASP A 64 7.23 4.51 12.71
C ASP A 64 8.16 5.47 11.98
N PHE A 65 7.64 6.26 11.04
CA PHE A 65 8.47 7.23 10.31
C PHE A 65 8.88 8.44 11.14
N ALA A 66 8.26 8.66 12.30
CA ALA A 66 8.65 9.73 13.22
C ALA A 66 9.76 9.32 14.18
N GLU A 67 10.20 8.06 14.14
CA GLU A 67 11.16 7.50 15.11
C GLU A 67 12.50 8.23 15.13
N SER A 68 12.95 8.75 13.99
CA SER A 68 14.22 9.49 13.89
C SER A 68 14.15 10.92 14.42
N ILE A 69 12.98 11.40 14.84
CA ILE A 69 12.79 12.75 15.42
C ILE A 69 13.02 12.66 16.93
N GLU A 70 14.29 12.74 17.34
CA GLU A 70 14.73 12.45 18.72
C GLU A 70 13.99 13.26 19.78
N ASP A 71 13.77 14.54 19.51
CA ASP A 71 13.14 15.48 20.45
C ASP A 71 11.67 15.15 20.77
N HIS A 72 11.03 14.30 19.96
CA HIS A 72 9.58 14.10 19.99
C HIS A 72 9.15 12.63 19.90
N HIS A 73 10.03 11.67 20.22
CA HIS A 73 9.70 10.24 20.14
C HIS A 73 9.75 9.51 21.50
N PRO A 74 8.74 8.66 21.83
CA PRO A 74 8.70 7.87 23.06
C PRO A 74 9.94 7.01 23.35
N GLN A 75 10.63 6.54 22.31
CA GLN A 75 11.84 5.73 22.48
C GLN A 75 12.98 6.49 23.17
N PHE A 76 12.97 7.82 23.10
CA PHE A 76 13.98 8.68 23.73
C PHE A 76 13.46 9.33 25.03
N ASN A 77 12.44 8.74 25.66
CA ASN A 77 11.75 9.30 26.81
C ASN A 77 11.12 10.69 26.54
N LYS A 78 10.70 10.94 25.28
CA LYS A 78 10.00 12.16 24.87
C LYS A 78 8.56 11.84 24.45
N SER A 79 7.68 12.83 24.44
CA SER A 79 6.31 12.66 23.94
C SER A 79 6.20 13.02 22.47
N PHE A 80 5.30 12.35 21.75
CA PHE A 80 4.87 12.81 20.43
C PHE A 80 4.40 14.28 20.48
N PRO A 81 4.66 15.08 19.43
CA PRO A 81 4.31 16.50 19.44
C PRO A 81 2.79 16.65 19.37
N TRP A 82 2.26 17.58 20.18
CA TRP A 82 0.84 17.95 20.14
C TRP A 82 0.47 18.72 18.86
N ALA A 83 1.41 19.49 18.32
CA ALA A 83 1.31 20.17 17.02
C ALA A 83 1.67 19.23 15.86
N SER A 84 1.35 19.61 14.61
CA SER A 84 1.67 18.81 13.42
C SER A 84 3.15 18.50 13.28
N TRP A 85 3.48 17.35 12.67
CA TRP A 85 4.85 16.94 12.36
C TRP A 85 5.51 17.91 11.37
N SER A 86 4.72 18.68 10.62
CA SER A 86 5.21 19.77 9.76
C SER A 86 5.97 20.87 10.52
N ASN A 87 5.74 21.00 11.82
CA ASN A 87 6.41 21.99 12.67
C ASN A 87 7.69 21.46 13.32
N CYS A 88 7.96 20.16 13.18
CA CYS A 88 9.18 19.53 13.63
C CYS A 88 10.17 19.43 12.46
N PRO A 89 11.49 19.37 12.71
CA PRO A 89 12.45 19.05 11.68
C PRO A 89 12.09 17.71 11.02
N PRO A 90 11.80 17.68 9.71
CA PRO A 90 11.39 16.46 9.04
C PRO A 90 12.59 15.50 8.92
N PRO A 91 12.35 14.17 9.03
CA PRO A 91 13.40 13.19 8.81
C PRO A 91 13.83 13.16 7.35
N THR A 92 14.96 12.53 7.06
CA THR A 92 15.42 12.36 5.69
C THR A 92 14.63 11.25 4.98
N LEU A 93 14.33 11.44 3.69
CA LEU A 93 13.65 10.43 2.90
C LEU A 93 14.45 9.12 2.83
N SER A 94 15.78 9.21 2.78
CA SER A 94 16.66 8.05 2.81
C SER A 94 16.51 7.24 4.09
N SER A 95 16.43 7.90 5.26
CA SER A 95 16.19 7.23 6.55
C SER A 95 14.85 6.52 6.58
N CYS A 96 13.77 7.19 6.16
CA CYS A 96 12.44 6.59 6.07
C CYS A 96 12.43 5.39 5.12
N ARG A 97 13.05 5.53 3.93
CA ARG A 97 13.13 4.46 2.94
C ARG A 97 13.90 3.26 3.48
N THR A 98 15.09 3.47 4.03
CA THR A 98 15.90 2.38 4.62
C THR A 98 15.13 1.64 5.71
N LYS A 99 14.39 2.36 6.56
CA LYS A 99 13.58 1.73 7.60
C LYS A 99 12.44 0.87 7.04
N LEU A 100 11.75 1.37 6.01
CA LEU A 100 10.71 0.61 5.31
C LEU A 100 11.30 -0.65 4.65
N GLU A 101 12.36 -0.49 3.87
CA GLU A 101 13.03 -1.59 3.18
C GLU A 101 13.54 -2.64 4.18
N HIS A 102 14.25 -2.23 5.23
CA HIS A 102 14.78 -3.14 6.24
C HIS A 102 13.67 -3.94 6.95
N THR A 103 12.55 -3.29 7.26
CA THR A 103 11.41 -3.98 7.91
C THR A 103 10.79 -5.01 6.98
N LEU A 104 10.56 -4.66 5.72
CA LEU A 104 10.02 -5.57 4.71
C LEU A 104 11.00 -6.70 4.39
N GLU A 105 12.29 -6.42 4.29
CA GLU A 105 13.35 -7.40 4.10
C GLU A 105 13.36 -8.41 5.24
N SER A 106 13.34 -7.94 6.50
CA SER A 106 13.28 -8.83 7.67
C SER A 106 12.04 -9.73 7.66
N MET A 107 10.90 -9.22 7.20
CA MET A 107 9.68 -10.03 7.04
C MET A 107 9.82 -11.07 5.93
N VAL A 108 10.38 -10.71 4.77
CA VAL A 108 10.62 -11.64 3.66
C VAL A 108 11.63 -12.70 4.05
N GLU A 109 12.69 -12.34 4.76
CA GLU A 109 13.67 -13.29 5.30
C GLU A 109 13.02 -14.31 6.24
N LYS A 110 12.06 -13.89 7.08
CA LYS A 110 11.25 -14.82 7.88
C LYS A 110 10.40 -15.73 6.99
N GLY A 111 9.79 -15.20 5.93
CA GLY A 111 9.06 -16.00 4.94
C GLY A 111 9.92 -17.04 4.23
N VAL A 112 11.17 -16.67 3.86
CA VAL A 112 12.17 -17.58 3.30
C VAL A 112 12.54 -18.66 4.32
N LYS A 113 12.80 -18.30 5.58
CA LYS A 113 13.11 -19.26 6.67
C LYS A 113 11.97 -20.23 6.96
N LEU A 114 10.72 -19.86 6.65
CA LEU A 114 9.55 -20.73 6.76
C LEU A 114 9.29 -21.57 5.49
N GLY A 115 10.04 -21.34 4.41
CA GLY A 115 9.87 -22.05 3.13
C GLY A 115 8.73 -21.54 2.26
N THR A 116 8.06 -20.46 2.67
CA THR A 116 6.94 -19.86 1.94
C THR A 116 7.37 -19.02 0.74
N ILE A 117 8.62 -18.53 0.75
CA ILE A 117 9.22 -17.71 -0.31
C ILE A 117 10.42 -18.44 -0.91
N SER A 118 10.33 -18.74 -2.20
CA SER A 118 11.32 -19.47 -2.98
C SER A 118 12.00 -18.59 -4.03
N SER A 119 13.18 -19.04 -4.50
CA SER A 119 13.92 -18.45 -5.64
C SER A 119 13.01 -18.21 -6.87
N ARG A 120 12.17 -19.19 -7.20
CA ARG A 120 11.23 -19.12 -8.33
C ARG A 120 10.16 -18.05 -8.14
N GLN A 121 9.58 -17.91 -6.94
CA GLN A 121 8.60 -16.84 -6.66
C GLN A 121 9.25 -15.46 -6.78
N ILE A 122 10.49 -15.30 -6.29
CA ILE A 122 11.24 -14.04 -6.42
C ILE A 122 11.46 -13.69 -7.89
N PHE A 123 11.95 -14.65 -8.69
CA PHE A 123 12.17 -14.46 -10.13
C PHE A 123 10.88 -14.10 -10.87
N THR A 124 9.79 -14.86 -10.65
CA THR A 124 8.52 -14.65 -11.35
C THR A 124 7.91 -13.29 -11.01
N THR A 125 7.87 -12.92 -9.73
CA THR A 125 7.38 -11.61 -9.27
C THR A 125 8.21 -10.47 -9.85
N LEU A 126 9.54 -10.59 -9.86
CA LEU A 126 10.42 -9.58 -10.44
C LEU A 126 10.23 -9.47 -11.97
N SER A 127 10.11 -10.60 -12.67
CA SER A 127 9.97 -10.65 -14.13
C SER A 127 8.66 -10.02 -14.66
N LYS A 128 7.62 -9.98 -13.83
CA LYS A 128 6.33 -9.36 -14.15
C LYS A 128 6.45 -7.87 -14.40
N TRP A 129 7.30 -7.18 -13.64
CA TRP A 129 7.43 -5.73 -13.67
C TRP A 129 8.73 -5.24 -14.33
N HIS A 130 9.75 -6.10 -14.43
CA HIS A 130 11.10 -5.69 -14.83
C HIS A 130 11.65 -6.48 -16.02
N GLY A 131 12.24 -5.76 -16.98
CA GLY A 131 13.05 -6.36 -18.04
C GLY A 131 14.42 -6.81 -17.52
N LEU A 132 14.58 -8.09 -17.22
CA LEU A 132 15.74 -8.60 -16.48
C LEU A 132 17.02 -8.75 -17.32
N ASN A 133 16.91 -9.01 -18.63
CA ASN A 133 18.04 -9.44 -19.46
C ASN A 133 19.27 -8.54 -19.38
N THR A 134 19.11 -7.23 -19.59
CA THR A 134 20.24 -6.29 -19.60
C THR A 134 20.85 -6.13 -18.21
N ALA A 135 20.02 -6.11 -17.16
CA ALA A 135 20.48 -5.98 -15.79
C ALA A 135 21.24 -7.23 -15.33
N LEU A 136 20.69 -8.43 -15.58
CA LEU A 136 21.34 -9.71 -15.26
C LEU A 136 22.65 -9.88 -16.01
N ARG A 137 22.71 -9.52 -17.30
CA ARG A 137 23.97 -9.54 -18.06
C ARG A 137 25.00 -8.60 -17.46
N ARG A 138 24.59 -7.39 -17.05
CA ARG A 138 25.49 -6.43 -16.41
C ARG A 138 26.01 -6.95 -15.06
N VAL A 139 25.14 -7.54 -14.25
CA VAL A 139 25.52 -8.20 -12.98
C VAL A 139 26.50 -9.33 -13.27
N ILE A 140 26.26 -10.20 -14.26
CA ILE A 140 27.19 -11.29 -14.62
C ILE A 140 28.52 -10.77 -15.21
N GLN A 141 28.52 -9.66 -15.96
CA GLN A 141 29.69 -9.11 -16.65
C GLN A 141 30.58 -8.24 -15.77
N SER A 142 30.01 -7.48 -14.82
CA SER A 142 30.81 -6.83 -13.77
C SER A 142 31.61 -7.84 -12.94
N ASN A 143 31.32 -9.13 -13.13
CA ASN A 143 31.80 -10.21 -12.30
C ASN A 143 32.88 -11.08 -12.95
N ASN A 144 33.02 -11.06 -14.28
CA ASN A 144 33.98 -11.86 -15.03
C ASN A 144 34.75 -10.97 -16.02
N ALA A 145 35.90 -10.41 -15.59
CA ALA A 145 36.76 -9.61 -16.45
C ALA A 145 37.48 -10.42 -17.56
N ALA A 146 37.30 -11.75 -17.64
CA ALA A 146 38.16 -12.62 -18.46
C ALA A 146 37.49 -13.76 -19.27
N SER A 147 36.15 -13.93 -19.32
CA SER A 147 35.55 -15.07 -20.02
C SER A 147 34.51 -14.71 -21.10
N LYS A 148 34.93 -14.93 -22.36
CA LYS A 148 34.21 -15.05 -23.65
C LYS A 148 32.74 -14.58 -23.71
N SER A 149 32.56 -13.42 -24.33
CA SER A 149 31.28 -12.73 -24.61
C SER A 149 30.28 -13.48 -25.51
N ALA A 150 30.67 -14.55 -26.20
CA ALA A 150 29.85 -15.14 -27.27
C ALA A 150 28.70 -16.05 -26.81
N VAL A 151 28.67 -16.52 -25.55
CA VAL A 151 27.68 -17.52 -25.05
C VAL A 151 26.52 -16.88 -24.27
N VAL A 152 26.57 -15.56 -24.00
CA VAL A 152 25.59 -14.84 -23.18
C VAL A 152 24.47 -14.19 -24.02
N ASP A 153 24.67 -14.04 -25.33
CA ASP A 153 23.79 -13.22 -26.18
C ASP A 153 22.42 -13.85 -26.49
N LYS A 154 22.26 -15.17 -26.38
CA LYS A 154 21.00 -15.88 -26.68
C LYS A 154 20.35 -16.63 -25.50
N ALA A 155 20.84 -16.43 -24.28
CA ALA A 155 20.25 -17.11 -23.11
C ALA A 155 18.88 -16.51 -22.74
N SER A 156 17.94 -17.36 -22.33
CA SER A 156 16.64 -16.93 -21.79
C SER A 156 16.81 -16.22 -20.42
N PRO A 157 15.83 -15.40 -20.00
CA PRO A 157 15.89 -14.72 -18.71
C PRO A 157 16.04 -15.68 -17.51
N SER A 158 15.42 -16.86 -17.56
CA SER A 158 15.55 -17.87 -16.50
C SER A 158 16.97 -18.43 -16.41
N VAL A 159 17.61 -18.74 -17.54
CA VAL A 159 18.99 -19.24 -17.57
C VAL A 159 19.98 -18.16 -17.12
N LEU A 160 19.73 -16.89 -17.45
CA LEU A 160 20.53 -15.78 -16.93
C LEU A 160 20.34 -15.60 -15.43
N TRP A 161 19.13 -15.81 -14.90
CA TRP A 161 18.85 -15.78 -13.47
C TRP A 161 19.64 -16.86 -12.73
N ASP A 162 19.52 -18.12 -13.13
CA ASP A 162 20.21 -19.23 -12.46
C ASP A 162 21.74 -19.05 -12.48
N ARG A 163 22.28 -18.56 -13.61
CA ARG A 163 23.70 -18.22 -13.73
C ARG A 163 24.12 -17.08 -12.81
N ALA A 164 23.28 -16.07 -12.65
CA ALA A 164 23.55 -14.93 -11.77
C ALA A 164 23.46 -15.34 -10.29
N VAL A 165 22.48 -16.15 -9.90
CA VAL A 165 22.37 -16.73 -8.55
C VAL A 165 23.59 -17.59 -8.25
N PHE A 166 24.01 -18.45 -9.18
CA PHE A 166 25.21 -19.26 -9.02
C PHE A 166 26.48 -18.41 -8.87
N ALA A 167 26.63 -17.37 -9.71
CA ALA A 167 27.76 -16.44 -9.62
C ALA A 167 27.79 -15.69 -8.28
N LEU A 168 26.64 -15.27 -7.75
CA LEU A 168 26.53 -14.64 -6.43
C LEU A 168 26.82 -15.63 -5.29
N SER A 169 26.36 -16.88 -5.41
CA SER A 169 26.67 -17.93 -4.44
C SER A 169 28.17 -18.17 -4.30
N ALA A 170 28.91 -18.15 -5.41
CA ALA A 170 30.36 -18.34 -5.41
C ALA A 170 31.13 -17.19 -4.74
N ARG A 171 30.50 -16.03 -4.57
CA ARG A 171 31.09 -14.80 -4.01
C ARG A 171 30.81 -14.60 -2.54
N CYS A 172 29.63 -15.02 -2.11
CA CYS A 172 29.22 -14.83 -0.73
C CYS A 172 29.93 -15.85 0.15
N ASN A 173 30.51 -15.38 1.26
CA ASN A 173 31.05 -16.28 2.26
C ASN A 173 29.89 -17.10 2.83
N ALA A 174 29.98 -18.43 2.78
CA ALA A 174 28.95 -19.31 3.34
C ALA A 174 28.63 -18.95 4.80
N GLN A 175 29.63 -18.55 5.58
CA GLN A 175 29.48 -18.08 6.96
C GLN A 175 28.70 -16.77 7.11
N GLU A 176 28.74 -15.88 6.13
CA GLU A 176 27.98 -14.61 6.16
C GLU A 176 26.49 -14.89 5.90
N ILE A 177 26.18 -15.72 4.89
CA ILE A 177 24.81 -16.18 4.63
C ILE A 177 24.28 -16.95 5.83
N ASP A 178 25.11 -17.80 6.42
CA ASP A 178 24.76 -18.60 7.58
C ASP A 178 24.56 -17.75 8.86
N GLY A 179 25.26 -16.62 8.98
CA GLY A 179 25.06 -15.63 10.04
C GLY A 179 23.75 -14.86 9.91
N VAL A 180 23.41 -14.33 8.72
CA VAL A 180 22.16 -13.58 8.47
C VAL A 180 20.94 -14.48 8.61
N LEU A 181 21.05 -15.72 8.16
CA LEU A 181 19.98 -16.70 8.32
C LEU A 181 19.86 -17.22 9.78
N GLY A 182 20.80 -16.90 10.68
CA GLY A 182 20.78 -17.35 12.08
C GLY A 182 20.96 -18.87 12.21
N LEU A 183 21.84 -19.44 11.39
CA LEU A 183 21.88 -20.88 11.07
C LEU A 183 22.58 -21.78 12.08
N SER A 184 23.23 -21.26 13.12
CA SER A 184 24.07 -22.11 13.99
C SER A 184 23.28 -23.04 14.92
N GLU A 185 22.06 -22.68 15.33
CA GLU A 185 21.31 -23.45 16.32
C GLU A 185 20.06 -24.14 15.76
N LYS A 186 19.34 -23.48 14.85
CA LYS A 186 18.00 -23.93 14.43
C LYS A 186 18.01 -25.04 13.39
N TRP A 187 19.16 -25.31 12.75
CA TRP A 187 19.28 -26.18 11.57
C TRP A 187 20.07 -27.47 11.79
N LYS A 188 20.37 -27.83 13.05
CA LYS A 188 21.02 -29.10 13.40
C LYS A 188 20.24 -30.36 12.97
N GLY A 189 19.01 -30.22 12.47
CA GLY A 189 18.16 -31.31 11.98
C GLY A 189 17.66 -31.20 10.54
N LEU A 190 18.09 -30.20 9.75
CA LEU A 190 17.68 -30.06 8.34
C LEU A 190 18.60 -30.85 7.41
N SER A 191 18.04 -31.38 6.32
CA SER A 191 18.83 -32.02 5.28
C SER A 191 19.70 -31.00 4.52
N ILE A 192 20.78 -31.49 3.91
CA ILE A 192 21.68 -30.66 3.08
C ILE A 192 20.91 -30.03 1.91
N GLU A 193 19.91 -30.74 1.38
CA GLU A 193 19.06 -30.30 0.27
C GLU A 193 18.17 -29.13 0.69
N GLU A 194 17.43 -29.25 1.79
CA GLU A 194 16.61 -28.15 2.33
C GLU A 194 17.45 -26.91 2.61
N ALA A 195 18.63 -27.09 3.21
CA ALA A 195 19.54 -26.00 3.48
C ALA A 195 20.01 -25.28 2.21
N SER A 196 20.19 -26.01 1.11
CA SER A 196 20.54 -25.43 -0.18
C SER A 196 19.42 -24.59 -0.79
N TYR A 197 18.15 -25.04 -0.67
CA TYR A 197 16.98 -24.31 -1.19
C TYR A 197 16.81 -22.95 -0.51
N PHE A 198 16.94 -22.90 0.81
CA PHE A 198 16.83 -21.64 1.56
C PHE A 198 17.97 -20.68 1.25
N ARG A 199 19.20 -21.19 1.09
CA ARG A 199 20.34 -20.38 0.65
C ARG A 199 20.11 -19.81 -0.75
N GLU A 200 19.58 -20.61 -1.67
CA GLU A 200 19.24 -20.15 -3.02
C GLU A 200 18.18 -19.04 -3.01
N ALA A 201 17.12 -19.19 -2.20
CA ALA A 201 16.07 -18.18 -2.07
C ALA A 201 16.61 -16.86 -1.49
N PHE A 202 17.50 -16.94 -0.49
CA PHE A 202 18.13 -15.74 0.08
C PHE A 202 19.07 -15.05 -0.92
N LEU A 203 19.88 -15.80 -1.65
CA LEU A 203 20.72 -15.27 -2.73
C LEU A 203 19.91 -14.65 -3.87
N SER A 204 18.77 -15.26 -4.19
CA SER A 204 17.80 -14.74 -5.16
C SER A 204 17.21 -13.40 -4.73
N LEU A 205 16.93 -13.21 -3.44
CA LEU A 205 16.48 -11.94 -2.90
C LEU A 205 17.56 -10.85 -3.02
N ARG A 206 18.82 -11.18 -2.69
CA ARG A 206 19.96 -10.28 -2.88
C ARG A 206 20.13 -9.91 -4.36
N LEU A 207 20.04 -10.88 -5.26
CA LEU A 207 20.11 -10.65 -6.72
C LEU A 207 18.99 -9.73 -7.20
N ALA A 208 17.75 -9.92 -6.72
CA ALA A 208 16.62 -9.06 -7.09
C ALA A 208 16.88 -7.59 -6.69
N LYS A 209 17.43 -7.36 -5.48
CA LYS A 209 17.82 -6.03 -5.02
C LYS A 209 18.92 -5.41 -5.89
N GLU A 210 19.93 -6.19 -6.27
CA GLU A 210 20.99 -5.74 -7.19
C GLU A 210 20.43 -5.36 -8.57
N VAL A 211 19.54 -6.18 -9.13
CA VAL A 211 18.89 -5.92 -10.42
C VAL A 211 18.11 -4.61 -10.39
N ILE A 212 17.30 -4.38 -9.35
CA ILE A 212 16.55 -3.13 -9.18
C ILE A 212 17.51 -1.96 -9.01
N THR A 213 18.59 -2.11 -8.24
CA THR A 213 19.60 -1.05 -8.06
C THR A 213 20.27 -0.66 -9.37
N VAL A 214 20.61 -1.64 -10.21
CA VAL A 214 21.18 -1.38 -11.56
C VAL A 214 20.18 -0.61 -12.43
N GLN A 215 18.92 -1.04 -12.43
CA GLN A 215 17.86 -0.39 -13.21
C GLN A 215 17.52 1.02 -12.69
N HIS A 216 17.57 1.23 -11.38
CA HIS A 216 17.43 2.54 -10.75
C HIS A 216 18.57 3.46 -11.18
N GLY A 217 19.81 2.94 -11.21
CA GLY A 217 20.98 3.68 -11.69
C GLY A 217 20.85 4.19 -13.13
N TRP A 218 20.16 3.48 -14.01
CA TRP A 218 19.88 3.95 -15.38
C TRP A 218 18.95 5.17 -15.43
N ARG A 219 18.18 5.42 -14.37
CA ARG A 219 17.22 6.52 -14.25
C ARG A 219 17.75 7.70 -13.44
N ALA A 220 18.92 7.59 -12.82
CA ALA A 220 19.48 8.60 -11.91
C ALA A 220 19.54 10.01 -12.53
N ASN A 221 20.00 10.14 -13.78
CA ASN A 221 20.06 11.44 -14.46
C ASN A 221 18.66 12.06 -14.71
N ALA A 222 17.67 11.21 -15.01
CA ALA A 222 16.30 11.66 -15.23
C ALA A 222 15.64 12.10 -13.91
N ILE A 223 15.93 11.41 -12.81
CA ILE A 223 15.49 11.79 -11.45
C ILE A 223 16.11 13.13 -11.05
N ALA A 224 17.43 13.29 -11.22
CA ALA A 224 18.11 14.55 -10.93
C ALA A 224 17.54 15.72 -11.75
N HIS A 225 17.25 15.49 -13.04
CA HIS A 225 16.59 16.50 -13.87
C HIS A 225 15.16 16.82 -13.38
N LEU A 226 14.38 15.80 -13.01
CA LEU A 226 13.02 15.96 -12.47
C LEU A 226 13.03 16.81 -11.19
N ASN A 227 13.92 16.50 -10.25
CA ASN A 227 14.03 17.22 -8.98
C ASN A 227 14.41 18.70 -9.18
N ARG A 228 15.31 18.99 -10.13
CA ARG A 228 15.71 20.37 -10.46
C ARG A 228 14.60 21.18 -11.13
N THR A 229 13.77 20.52 -11.94
CA THR A 229 12.70 21.18 -12.69
C THR A 229 11.38 21.25 -11.93
N GLY A 230 11.25 20.53 -10.81
CA GLY A 230 10.01 20.44 -10.04
C GLY A 230 8.88 19.74 -10.79
N GLY A 231 9.21 18.92 -11.79
CA GLY A 231 8.23 18.21 -12.62
C GLY A 231 7.65 16.96 -11.94
N PHE A 232 6.67 16.34 -12.60
CA PHE A 232 6.07 15.07 -12.17
C PHE A 232 6.33 13.96 -13.19
N SER A 233 6.72 12.78 -12.72
CA SER A 233 6.83 11.58 -13.54
C SER A 233 6.45 10.33 -12.76
N ARG A 234 5.37 9.68 -13.20
CA ARG A 234 4.87 8.43 -12.61
C ARG A 234 5.89 7.29 -12.73
N SER A 235 6.54 7.15 -13.88
CA SER A 235 7.49 6.05 -14.10
C SER A 235 8.75 6.18 -13.23
N LEU A 236 9.22 7.40 -13.01
CA LEU A 236 10.35 7.66 -12.11
C LEU A 236 9.95 7.45 -10.64
N ALA A 237 8.76 7.91 -10.23
CA ALA A 237 8.24 7.67 -8.89
C ALA A 237 7.99 6.19 -8.59
N HIS A 238 7.49 5.42 -9.57
CA HIS A 238 7.40 3.97 -9.47
C HIS A 238 8.80 3.35 -9.31
N SER A 239 9.80 3.79 -10.09
CA SER A 239 11.15 3.23 -9.97
C SER A 239 11.78 3.39 -8.59
N CYS A 240 11.51 4.51 -7.90
CA CYS A 240 11.97 4.72 -6.53
C CYS A 240 11.29 3.80 -5.49
N THR A 241 10.13 3.23 -5.81
CA THR A 241 9.32 2.38 -4.91
C THR A 241 9.31 0.91 -5.33
N ASP A 242 10.08 0.51 -6.35
CA ASP A 242 10.05 -0.85 -6.90
C ASP A 242 10.47 -1.91 -5.89
N TRP A 243 11.53 -1.65 -5.12
CA TRP A 243 12.00 -2.59 -4.11
C TRP A 243 10.98 -2.86 -2.99
N PRO A 244 10.46 -1.84 -2.26
CA PRO A 244 9.44 -2.08 -1.24
C PRO A 244 8.16 -2.70 -1.83
N CYS A 245 7.76 -2.34 -3.04
CA CYS A 245 6.57 -2.93 -3.68
C CYS A 245 6.77 -4.40 -4.08
N LEU A 246 7.97 -4.78 -4.54
CA LEU A 246 8.32 -6.18 -4.79
C LEU A 246 8.21 -7.01 -3.49
N LEU A 247 8.75 -6.50 -2.39
CA LEU A 247 8.69 -7.18 -1.09
C LEU A 247 7.25 -7.32 -0.59
N LEU A 248 6.41 -6.30 -0.77
CA LEU A 248 4.99 -6.36 -0.44
C LEU A 248 4.24 -7.42 -1.27
N GLU A 249 4.53 -7.50 -2.57
CA GLU A 249 3.93 -8.52 -3.45
C GLU A 249 4.37 -9.92 -3.02
N LEU A 250 5.66 -10.13 -2.74
CA LEU A 250 6.19 -11.41 -2.25
C LEU A 250 5.55 -11.83 -0.93
N LEU A 251 5.46 -10.93 0.05
CA LEU A 251 4.80 -11.22 1.33
C LEU A 251 3.32 -11.51 1.16
N SER A 252 2.64 -10.79 0.27
CA SER A 252 1.22 -11.02 -0.02
C SER A 252 1.01 -12.38 -0.67
N GLN A 253 1.84 -12.75 -1.64
CA GLN A 253 1.80 -14.06 -2.30
C GLN A 253 2.16 -15.21 -1.35
N ALA A 254 3.09 -14.99 -0.43
CA ALA A 254 3.49 -15.98 0.58
C ALA A 254 2.46 -16.15 1.71
N ALA A 255 1.51 -15.21 1.84
CA ALA A 255 0.53 -15.27 2.91
C ALA A 255 -0.38 -16.51 2.77
N GLU A 256 -0.34 -17.38 3.77
CA GLU A 256 -1.06 -18.65 3.85
C GLU A 256 -1.70 -18.82 5.24
N ILE A 257 -2.94 -19.32 5.24
CA ILE A 257 -3.72 -19.54 6.47
C ILE A 257 -2.97 -20.55 7.37
N ASP A 258 -2.97 -20.30 8.67
CA ASP A 258 -2.31 -21.10 9.72
C ASP A 258 -0.81 -21.37 9.56
N HIS A 259 -0.14 -20.76 8.58
CA HIS A 259 1.27 -20.98 8.32
C HIS A 259 2.11 -19.70 8.35
N PHE A 260 1.78 -18.73 7.49
CA PHE A 260 2.50 -17.45 7.42
C PHE A 260 1.53 -16.32 7.10
N GLN A 261 1.27 -15.46 8.08
CA GLN A 261 0.28 -14.39 7.97
C GLN A 261 0.92 -13.02 8.26
N PRO A 262 1.72 -12.51 7.31
CA PRO A 262 2.37 -11.22 7.42
C PRO A 262 1.34 -10.09 7.43
N LYS A 263 1.64 -9.03 8.16
CA LYS A 263 0.85 -7.80 8.21
C LYS A 263 1.78 -6.62 8.47
N LEU A 264 1.43 -5.46 7.96
CA LEU A 264 2.26 -4.27 7.99
C LEU A 264 1.50 -3.12 8.64
N VAL A 265 2.10 -2.51 9.65
CA VAL A 265 1.60 -1.30 10.28
C VAL A 265 2.59 -0.18 10.02
N ILE A 266 2.13 0.88 9.35
CA ILE A 266 2.93 2.07 9.08
C ILE A 266 2.35 3.23 9.89
N ASN A 267 3.05 3.60 10.96
CA ASN A 267 2.72 4.73 11.79
C ASN A 267 3.32 6.03 11.25
N ASN A 268 2.56 7.11 11.41
CA ASN A 268 2.93 8.46 10.97
C ASN A 268 3.28 8.51 9.47
N ILE A 269 2.44 7.91 8.62
CA ILE A 269 2.65 7.89 7.16
C ILE A 269 2.78 9.31 6.56
N ASP A 270 2.13 10.31 7.16
CA ASP A 270 2.24 11.72 6.80
C ASP A 270 3.65 12.31 6.97
N VAL A 271 4.47 11.75 7.85
CA VAL A 271 5.87 12.17 8.02
C VAL A 271 6.70 11.84 6.78
N LEU A 272 6.43 10.70 6.14
CA LEU A 272 7.09 10.32 4.89
C LEU A 272 6.84 11.34 3.78
N ARG A 273 5.61 11.87 3.69
CA ARG A 273 5.25 12.88 2.67
C ARG A 273 6.06 14.16 2.81
N ASN A 274 6.38 14.53 4.04
CA ASN A 274 7.07 15.78 4.40
C ASN A 274 8.59 15.59 4.60
N ALA A 275 9.13 14.40 4.33
CA ALA A 275 10.55 14.11 4.53
C ALA A 275 11.45 14.98 3.65
N THR A 276 12.66 15.26 4.14
CA THR A 276 13.67 16.02 3.39
C THR A 276 14.43 15.15 2.41
N LEU A 277 14.55 15.64 1.18
CA LEU A 277 15.39 15.02 0.15
C LEU A 277 16.75 15.72 0.17
N ASN A 278 17.79 15.00 0.62
CA ASN A 278 19.15 15.54 0.72
C ASN A 278 20.03 15.20 -0.49
N ASP A 279 19.57 14.29 -1.36
CA ASP A 279 20.30 13.81 -2.53
C ASP A 279 19.36 13.57 -3.72
N ASP A 280 19.92 13.42 -4.92
CA ASP A 280 19.16 13.04 -6.12
C ASP A 280 18.97 11.50 -6.20
N SER A 281 19.02 10.80 -5.07
CA SER A 281 18.87 9.33 -5.05
C SER A 281 17.43 8.86 -5.25
N SER A 282 16.46 9.77 -5.09
CA SER A 282 15.03 9.51 -5.18
C SER A 282 14.30 10.74 -5.74
N VAL A 283 13.03 10.54 -6.12
CA VAL A 283 12.06 11.63 -6.34
C VAL A 283 11.72 12.32 -5.02
N SER A 284 11.03 13.47 -5.09
CA SER A 284 10.54 14.19 -3.91
C SER A 284 9.74 13.28 -2.95
N ALA A 285 9.80 13.61 -1.66
CA ALA A 285 9.17 12.81 -0.61
C ALA A 285 7.66 12.65 -0.79
N SER A 286 6.98 13.70 -1.28
CA SER A 286 5.55 13.64 -1.61
C SER A 286 5.27 12.67 -2.76
N MET A 287 6.04 12.74 -3.86
CA MET A 287 5.90 11.81 -4.98
C MET A 287 6.20 10.36 -4.58
N TYR A 288 7.23 10.15 -3.75
CA TYR A 288 7.56 8.82 -3.22
C TYR A 288 6.42 8.27 -2.38
N HIS A 289 5.89 9.07 -1.45
CA HIS A 289 4.76 8.73 -0.59
C HIS A 289 3.53 8.35 -1.41
N ASP A 290 3.12 9.20 -2.35
CA ASP A 290 1.91 8.99 -3.15
C ASP A 290 2.05 7.77 -4.06
N SER A 291 3.23 7.58 -4.66
CA SER A 291 3.56 6.38 -5.45
C SER A 291 3.47 5.10 -4.60
N LEU A 292 4.02 5.11 -3.38
CA LEU A 292 3.99 3.97 -2.48
C LEU A 292 2.55 3.60 -2.10
N ILE A 293 1.74 4.57 -1.66
CA ILE A 293 0.34 4.33 -1.29
C ILE A 293 -0.46 3.84 -2.49
N TRP A 294 -0.31 4.47 -3.65
CA TRP A 294 -1.02 4.08 -4.87
C TRP A 294 -0.70 2.63 -5.24
N ARG A 295 0.57 2.23 -5.15
CA ARG A 295 0.98 0.85 -5.46
C ARG A 295 0.49 -0.15 -4.42
N MET A 296 0.42 0.21 -3.13
CA MET A 296 -0.20 -0.63 -2.10
C MET A 296 -1.70 -0.87 -2.37
N ILE A 297 -2.43 0.19 -2.75
CA ILE A 297 -3.85 0.10 -3.10
C ILE A 297 -4.03 -0.74 -4.37
N ALA A 298 -3.22 -0.49 -5.41
CA ALA A 298 -3.28 -1.24 -6.66
C ALA A 298 -2.98 -2.73 -6.44
N LEU A 299 -2.02 -3.08 -5.58
CA LEU A 299 -1.74 -4.47 -5.22
C LEU A 299 -2.94 -5.11 -4.52
N GLY A 300 -3.56 -4.39 -3.57
CA GLY A 300 -4.78 -4.84 -2.89
C GLY A 300 -5.93 -5.11 -3.86
N ALA A 301 -6.24 -4.13 -4.71
CA ALA A 301 -7.37 -4.20 -5.62
C ALA A 301 -7.24 -5.29 -6.69
N ASN A 302 -6.02 -5.51 -7.21
CA ASN A 302 -5.81 -6.48 -8.29
C ASN A 302 -5.53 -7.91 -7.79
N GLU A 303 -4.79 -8.06 -6.69
CA GLU A 303 -4.22 -9.36 -6.27
C GLU A 303 -4.51 -9.75 -4.82
N ARG A 304 -5.15 -8.85 -4.06
CA ARG A 304 -5.31 -8.91 -2.60
C ARG A 304 -3.96 -8.91 -1.88
N CYS A 305 -3.63 -7.82 -1.21
CA CYS A 305 -2.36 -7.65 -0.50
C CYS A 305 -2.44 -8.20 0.93
N LEU A 306 -1.31 -8.40 1.58
CA LEU A 306 -1.27 -8.61 3.04
C LEU A 306 -1.96 -7.45 3.78
N PRO A 307 -2.50 -7.63 5.00
CA PRO A 307 -3.09 -6.53 5.77
C PRO A 307 -2.13 -5.37 6.00
N ILE A 308 -2.43 -4.19 5.45
CA ILE A 308 -1.64 -2.96 5.60
C ILE A 308 -2.49 -1.94 6.36
N ILE A 309 -2.00 -1.49 7.52
CA ILE A 309 -2.65 -0.47 8.35
C ILE A 309 -1.80 0.80 8.34
N LEU A 310 -2.34 1.86 7.74
CA LEU A 310 -1.73 3.18 7.68
C LEU A 310 -2.29 4.05 8.81
N VAL A 311 -1.45 4.50 9.73
CA VAL A 311 -1.85 5.34 10.85
C VAL A 311 -1.39 6.77 10.59
N THR A 312 -2.33 7.72 10.70
CA THR A 312 -2.04 9.13 10.45
C THR A 312 -2.82 10.03 11.41
N SER A 313 -2.16 11.09 11.86
CA SER A 313 -2.78 12.10 12.74
C SER A 313 -2.96 13.45 12.09
N ASP A 314 -2.21 13.72 11.02
CA ASP A 314 -2.30 14.96 10.26
C ASP A 314 -3.24 14.75 9.08
N ARG A 315 -3.82 15.84 8.57
CA ARG A 315 -4.70 15.74 7.40
C ARG A 315 -3.84 15.32 6.21
N VAL A 316 -3.99 14.06 5.79
CA VAL A 316 -3.46 13.58 4.49
C VAL A 316 -4.04 14.42 3.33
N MET A 317 -5.17 15.09 3.56
CA MET A 317 -5.93 15.88 2.59
C MET A 317 -6.12 17.31 3.10
N GLY A 318 -5.08 18.14 3.03
CA GLY A 318 -5.25 19.57 3.25
C GLY A 318 -3.94 20.30 3.52
N ASP A 319 -3.19 20.62 2.48
CA ASP A 319 -3.01 22.00 2.03
C ASP A 319 -2.18 21.99 0.72
N LYS A 320 -2.71 22.63 -0.33
CA LYS A 320 -2.06 22.99 -1.62
C LYS A 320 -1.50 21.86 -2.49
N GLY A 321 -2.25 21.50 -3.55
CA GLY A 321 -1.64 21.00 -4.80
C GLY A 321 -2.35 19.85 -5.54
N SER A 322 -3.25 19.12 -4.89
CA SER A 322 -4.18 18.22 -5.59
C SER A 322 -5.50 18.17 -4.82
N THR A 323 -6.59 18.55 -5.49
CA THR A 323 -7.91 18.50 -4.88
C THR A 323 -8.41 17.06 -4.83
N PHE A 324 -9.38 16.80 -3.96
CA PHE A 324 -10.12 15.53 -3.97
C PHE A 324 -10.66 15.20 -5.38
N GLU A 325 -10.95 16.23 -6.18
CA GLU A 325 -11.31 16.09 -7.60
C GLU A 325 -10.20 15.42 -8.43
N ASP A 326 -8.92 15.76 -8.23
CA ASP A 326 -7.81 15.13 -8.97
C ASP A 326 -7.67 13.62 -8.66
N ILE A 327 -7.98 13.23 -7.43
CA ILE A 327 -7.97 11.83 -6.98
C ILE A 327 -9.18 11.08 -7.55
N VAL A 328 -10.34 11.73 -7.61
CA VAL A 328 -11.55 11.19 -8.27
C VAL A 328 -11.33 11.05 -9.77
N ASP A 329 -10.70 12.03 -10.42
CA ASP A 329 -10.40 12.00 -11.85
C ASP A 329 -9.36 10.93 -12.20
N ALA A 330 -8.33 10.75 -11.36
CA ALA A 330 -7.37 9.66 -11.49
C ALA A 330 -8.03 8.27 -11.27
N TYR A 331 -9.02 8.19 -10.38
CA TYR A 331 -9.80 6.97 -10.13
C TYR A 331 -10.76 6.66 -11.31
N LEU A 332 -11.42 7.68 -11.88
CA LEU A 332 -12.25 7.56 -13.07
C LEU A 332 -11.43 7.14 -14.30
N ALA A 333 -10.22 7.68 -14.45
CA ALA A 333 -9.28 7.26 -15.50
C ALA A 333 -8.78 5.83 -15.29
N TYR A 334 -8.63 5.39 -14.03
CA TYR A 334 -8.21 4.02 -13.67
C TYR A 334 -9.30 2.98 -13.97
N LEU A 335 -10.59 3.32 -13.82
CA LEU A 335 -11.71 2.40 -14.05
C LEU A 335 -11.90 1.99 -15.53
N GLN A 336 -11.17 2.57 -16.49
CA GLN A 336 -11.22 2.21 -17.92
C GLN A 336 -12.64 1.99 -18.49
N ILE A 337 -13.62 2.79 -18.05
CA ILE A 337 -14.95 2.79 -18.68
C ILE A 337 -14.84 3.63 -19.95
N THR A 338 -14.39 3.01 -21.04
CA THR A 338 -14.28 3.63 -22.38
C THR A 338 -15.63 3.82 -23.08
N VAL A 339 -16.74 3.48 -22.42
CA VAL A 339 -18.09 3.81 -22.86
C VAL A 339 -18.88 4.30 -21.65
N VAL A 340 -19.09 5.61 -21.55
CA VAL A 340 -20.06 6.18 -20.60
C VAL A 340 -21.41 5.57 -20.96
N ASN A 341 -21.93 4.68 -20.12
CA ASN A 341 -23.26 4.13 -20.31
C ASN A 341 -24.25 5.30 -20.14
N PRO A 342 -25.07 5.65 -21.15
CA PRO A 342 -26.05 6.74 -21.06
C PRO A 342 -27.01 6.58 -19.87
N ALA A 343 -27.21 5.35 -19.36
CA ALA A 343 -27.96 5.09 -18.14
C ALA A 343 -27.36 5.78 -16.90
N MET A 344 -26.03 5.94 -16.84
CA MET A 344 -25.37 6.64 -15.74
C MET A 344 -25.63 8.14 -15.81
N ASP A 345 -25.59 8.74 -17.00
CA ASP A 345 -25.90 10.18 -17.17
C ASP A 345 -27.37 10.48 -16.83
N ASN A 346 -28.29 9.60 -17.21
CA ASN A 346 -29.70 9.70 -16.81
C ASN A 346 -29.87 9.55 -15.30
N ALA A 347 -29.20 8.56 -14.68
CA ALA A 347 -29.22 8.37 -13.22
C ALA A 347 -28.67 9.59 -12.48
N LEU A 348 -27.63 10.25 -13.00
CA LEU A 348 -27.08 11.48 -12.43
C LEU A 348 -28.09 12.64 -12.47
N GLU A 349 -28.81 12.82 -13.58
CA GLU A 349 -29.85 13.85 -13.68
C GLU A 349 -31.06 13.54 -12.76
N LEU A 350 -31.43 12.26 -12.61
CA LEU A 350 -32.47 11.84 -11.65
C LEU A 350 -32.03 12.09 -10.20
N LEU A 351 -30.78 11.82 -9.85
CA LEU A 351 -30.22 12.12 -8.53
C LEU A 351 -30.11 13.62 -8.26
N LYS A 352 -29.72 14.40 -9.26
CA LYS A 352 -29.69 15.87 -9.18
C LYS A 352 -31.10 16.43 -8.97
N LYS A 353 -32.10 15.89 -9.66
CA LYS A 353 -33.52 16.22 -9.44
C LYS A 353 -33.96 15.83 -8.03
N PHE A 354 -33.57 14.65 -7.55
CA PHE A 354 -33.83 14.21 -6.17
C PHE A 354 -33.25 15.17 -5.14
N ALA A 355 -32.02 15.67 -5.34
CA ALA A 355 -31.39 16.66 -4.47
C ALA A 355 -32.21 17.96 -4.39
N VAL A 356 -32.68 18.45 -5.54
CA VAL A 356 -33.53 19.65 -5.65
C VAL A 356 -34.88 19.42 -4.95
N ASP A 357 -35.52 18.28 -5.18
CA ASP A 357 -36.83 17.95 -4.60
C ASP A 357 -36.75 17.73 -3.08
N ALA A 358 -35.66 17.13 -2.58
CA ALA A 358 -35.40 16.99 -1.15
C ALA A 358 -35.17 18.35 -0.48
N ARG A 359 -34.41 19.25 -1.10
CA ARG A 359 -34.22 20.62 -0.59
C ARG A 359 -35.53 21.41 -0.56
N ASN A 360 -36.39 21.20 -1.55
CA ASN A 360 -37.72 21.82 -1.63
C ASN A 360 -38.75 21.17 -0.70
N GLY A 361 -38.35 20.17 0.11
CA GLY A 361 -39.22 19.51 1.08
C GLY A 361 -40.26 18.55 0.46
N LYS A 362 -40.10 18.19 -0.82
CA LYS A 362 -41.00 17.25 -1.51
C LYS A 362 -40.70 15.79 -1.18
N ILE A 363 -39.51 15.51 -0.64
CA ILE A 363 -39.10 14.17 -0.22
C ILE A 363 -39.26 14.04 1.29
N SER A 364 -39.93 12.97 1.72
CA SER A 364 -40.11 12.68 3.15
C SER A 364 -38.75 12.59 3.85
N LYS A 365 -38.65 13.20 5.05
CA LYS A 365 -37.45 13.15 5.87
C LYS A 365 -36.98 11.72 6.14
N ASP A 366 -37.90 10.77 6.10
CA ASP A 366 -37.68 9.36 6.43
C ASP A 366 -36.78 8.66 5.42
N LYS A 367 -36.84 9.06 4.14
CA LYS A 367 -35.94 8.57 3.07
C LYS A 367 -34.50 9.06 3.18
N LEU A 368 -34.25 10.03 4.08
CA LEU A 368 -32.91 10.57 4.34
C LEU A 368 -32.45 10.28 5.78
N ARG A 369 -33.21 9.48 6.56
CA ARG A 369 -32.87 9.18 7.97
C ARG A 369 -31.69 8.22 8.10
N PHE A 370 -31.53 7.34 7.12
CA PHE A 370 -30.48 6.32 7.12
C PHE A 370 -29.35 6.75 6.19
N GLY A 371 -28.11 6.63 6.68
CA GLY A 371 -26.92 6.97 5.92
C GLY A 371 -26.02 8.01 6.58
N ALA A 372 -24.80 8.11 6.08
CA ALA A 372 -23.82 9.04 6.58
C ALA A 372 -24.08 10.47 6.03
N PRO A 373 -23.61 11.55 6.69
CA PRO A 373 -24.13 12.90 6.41
C PRO A 373 -23.83 13.49 5.02
N TRP A 374 -23.01 12.81 4.23
CA TRP A 374 -22.67 13.11 2.84
C TRP A 374 -23.70 12.53 1.85
N ARG A 375 -24.57 11.63 2.31
CA ARG A 375 -25.80 11.18 1.63
C ARG A 375 -26.92 12.22 1.68
N HIS A 376 -26.76 13.33 2.41
CA HIS A 376 -27.70 14.44 2.36
C HIS A 376 -27.39 15.38 1.19
N PRO A 377 -28.41 15.85 0.46
CA PRO A 377 -28.24 16.82 -0.62
C PRO A 377 -27.54 18.11 -0.16
N PRO A 378 -26.80 18.79 -1.07
CA PRO A 378 -26.26 20.12 -0.81
C PRO A 378 -27.34 21.10 -0.38
N LYS A 379 -27.02 21.95 0.60
CA LYS A 379 -27.95 22.99 1.10
C LYS A 379 -28.08 24.16 0.13
N THR A 380 -27.06 24.38 -0.69
CA THR A 380 -26.92 25.46 -1.67
C THR A 380 -27.51 25.05 -3.02
N ASP A 381 -28.04 26.02 -3.77
CA ASP A 381 -28.54 25.81 -5.13
C ASP A 381 -27.47 26.01 -6.19
N ASP A 382 -26.32 25.38 -5.96
CA ASP A 382 -25.22 25.36 -6.92
C ASP A 382 -25.35 24.10 -7.80
N PRO A 383 -25.59 24.25 -9.11
CA PRO A 383 -25.72 23.12 -10.05
C PRO A 383 -24.47 22.23 -10.08
N THR A 384 -23.29 22.82 -9.88
CA THR A 384 -22.00 22.10 -9.90
C THR A 384 -21.89 21.19 -8.68
N GLN A 385 -22.17 21.71 -7.48
CA GLN A 385 -22.19 20.92 -6.25
C GLN A 385 -23.26 19.83 -6.27
N CYS A 386 -24.41 20.08 -6.89
CA CYS A 386 -25.46 19.07 -7.03
C CYS A 386 -25.03 17.94 -7.96
N MET A 387 -24.32 18.26 -9.04
CA MET A 387 -23.77 17.28 -9.97
C MET A 387 -22.66 16.44 -9.33
N GLU A 388 -21.74 17.06 -8.60
CA GLU A 388 -20.69 16.36 -7.87
C GLU A 388 -21.27 15.46 -6.77
N TRP A 389 -22.29 15.95 -6.05
CA TRP A 389 -23.01 15.14 -5.08
C TRP A 389 -23.66 13.92 -5.73
N ALA A 390 -24.39 14.10 -6.84
CA ALA A 390 -25.04 13.02 -7.58
C ALA A 390 -24.04 11.96 -8.05
N LYS A 391 -22.89 12.40 -8.58
CA LYS A 391 -21.78 11.50 -8.98
C LYS A 391 -21.28 10.68 -7.80
N LEU A 392 -21.05 11.33 -6.67
CA LEU A 392 -20.55 10.67 -5.48
C LEU A 392 -21.58 9.69 -4.87
N GLN A 393 -22.88 10.00 -4.89
CA GLN A 393 -23.93 9.05 -4.46
C GLN A 393 -23.94 7.80 -5.33
N LEU A 394 -23.93 8.00 -6.65
CA LEU A 394 -24.03 6.93 -7.63
C LEU A 394 -22.79 6.02 -7.59
N MET A 395 -21.60 6.62 -7.49
CA MET A 395 -20.34 5.89 -7.40
C MET A 395 -20.22 5.10 -6.10
N ASP A 396 -20.59 5.70 -4.96
CA ASP A 396 -20.59 4.99 -3.67
C ASP A 396 -21.56 3.81 -3.70
N PHE A 397 -22.77 4.00 -4.25
CA PHE A 397 -23.76 2.94 -4.38
C PHE A 397 -23.29 1.79 -5.27
N VAL A 398 -22.79 2.06 -6.48
CA VAL A 398 -22.30 1.02 -7.40
C VAL A 398 -21.08 0.30 -6.81
N GLN A 399 -20.16 1.04 -6.19
CA GLN A 399 -18.99 0.45 -5.54
C GLN A 399 -19.40 -0.43 -4.36
N CYS A 400 -20.36 -0.01 -3.54
CA CYS A 400 -20.93 -0.84 -2.49
C CYS A 400 -21.56 -2.10 -3.07
N LEU A 401 -22.36 -1.99 -4.14
CA LEU A 401 -23.05 -3.12 -4.79
C LEU A 401 -22.08 -4.15 -5.39
N VAL A 402 -21.03 -3.68 -6.08
CA VAL A 402 -20.00 -4.56 -6.67
C VAL A 402 -19.18 -5.27 -5.59
N ASN A 403 -18.93 -4.59 -4.46
CA ASN A 403 -18.18 -5.17 -3.34
C ASN A 403 -19.05 -6.01 -2.38
N THR A 404 -20.38 -6.02 -2.56
CA THR A 404 -21.24 -6.86 -1.73
C THR A 404 -21.18 -8.30 -2.25
N GLU A 405 -20.44 -9.17 -1.55
CA GLU A 405 -20.29 -10.59 -1.94
C GLU A 405 -21.58 -11.42 -1.72
N PHE A 406 -22.55 -10.90 -0.96
CA PHE A 406 -23.87 -11.50 -0.75
C PHE A 406 -24.93 -10.44 -0.40
N GLY A 407 -26.20 -10.71 -0.72
CA GLY A 407 -27.35 -9.89 -0.32
C GLY A 407 -28.34 -10.72 0.50
N VAL A 408 -28.86 -10.15 1.59
CA VAL A 408 -29.88 -10.80 2.42
C VAL A 408 -31.26 -10.34 1.94
N ASN A 409 -32.03 -11.24 1.33
CA ASN A 409 -33.40 -10.96 0.94
C ASN A 409 -34.37 -11.50 2.00
N TYR A 410 -35.02 -10.62 2.76
CA TYR A 410 -36.15 -11.01 3.60
C TYR A 410 -37.41 -11.10 2.74
N LEU A 411 -38.00 -12.29 2.65
CA LEU A 411 -39.17 -12.61 1.82
C LEU A 411 -40.52 -11.99 2.31
N ALA A 412 -40.49 -10.93 3.11
CA ALA A 412 -41.68 -10.19 3.54
C ALA A 412 -41.35 -8.73 3.94
N ASP A 413 -42.31 -7.83 3.71
CA ASP A 413 -42.49 -6.40 4.03
C ASP A 413 -41.31 -5.41 3.89
N CYS A 414 -40.05 -5.85 3.99
CA CYS A 414 -38.84 -5.05 3.83
C CYS A 414 -38.02 -5.46 2.58
N SER A 415 -38.58 -6.27 1.68
CA SER A 415 -37.89 -6.82 0.49
C SER A 415 -37.49 -5.77 -0.56
N LEU A 416 -37.78 -4.49 -0.32
CA LEU A 416 -37.50 -3.36 -1.21
C LEU A 416 -36.57 -2.31 -0.57
N GLU A 417 -35.89 -2.61 0.55
CA GLU A 417 -34.98 -1.68 1.24
C GLU A 417 -33.89 -1.12 0.32
N ILE A 418 -33.45 -1.90 -0.68
CA ILE A 418 -32.49 -1.42 -1.69
C ILE A 418 -33.04 -0.19 -2.46
N PHE A 419 -34.36 -0.11 -2.67
CA PHE A 419 -35.04 0.99 -3.36
C PHE A 419 -35.33 2.19 -2.45
N ASP A 420 -34.96 2.12 -1.16
CA ASP A 420 -34.93 3.31 -0.31
C ASP A 420 -33.70 4.19 -0.63
N ASP A 421 -32.63 3.62 -1.23
CA ASP A 421 -31.51 4.40 -1.75
C ASP A 421 -31.90 5.06 -3.10
N PRO A 422 -31.77 6.40 -3.22
CA PRO A 422 -32.15 7.10 -4.44
C PRO A 422 -31.28 6.70 -5.64
N SER A 423 -30.06 6.20 -5.44
CA SER A 423 -29.20 5.70 -6.50
C SER A 423 -29.68 4.37 -7.05
N ALA A 424 -30.30 3.51 -6.23
CA ALA A 424 -30.92 2.28 -6.71
C ALA A 424 -32.13 2.57 -7.62
N VAL A 425 -32.97 3.52 -7.21
CA VAL A 425 -34.14 3.96 -8.00
C VAL A 425 -33.68 4.61 -9.32
N ALA A 426 -32.71 5.53 -9.24
CA ALA A 426 -32.18 6.23 -10.41
C ALA A 426 -31.47 5.31 -11.44
N LEU A 427 -31.02 4.13 -11.01
CA LEU A 427 -30.41 3.13 -11.90
C LEU A 427 -31.44 2.17 -12.53
N VAL A 428 -32.66 2.11 -11.98
CA VAL A 428 -33.74 1.23 -12.46
C VAL A 428 -34.74 1.99 -13.35
N GLU A 429 -34.92 3.29 -13.11
CA GLU A 429 -35.62 4.23 -14.01
C GLU A 429 -34.78 4.59 -15.24
#